data_AF-A0A7Z7AZH2-F1
#
_entry.id   AF-A0A7Z7AZH2-F1
#
_cell.length_a   1.000
_cell.length_b   1.000
_cell.length_c   1.000
_cell.angle_alpha   90.00
_cell.angle_beta   90.00
_cell.angle_gamma   90.00
#
_symmetry.space_group_name_H-M   'P 1'
#
loop_
_entity.id
_entity.type
_entity.pdbx_description
1 polymer ?
#
loop_
_entity_poly.entity_id
_entity_poly.type
_entity_poly.pdbx_seq_one_letter_code
_entity_poly.pdbx_strand_id
1 'polypeptide(L)'
;MGILDNAKEEIFWIAISVVITFIVTAIGTYLYQKHVIIFLRSLKIKHFYRSFRYSLLLKAYYPQKTGDLDSNIYNLIKEKCKQFNITKVTVRPESMCINPENFGTKVNIFIDSIDELLGEEEITESEEYCLTIQLDSDLRLTYKELEIIDDYLVLMEETKNIVHEHCFGNSEEKNSFLVCEIIRDIKKITDEDTINIEKEETKVSFKENNVKITLKKPQYLTRNIRKYIGY
;
A
#
# COMPACT_ATOMS: atom_id res chain seq x y z
N MET A 1 55.19 49.28 -3.66
CA MET A 1 53.88 49.08 -3.00
C MET A 1 53.03 48.06 -3.79
N GLY A 2 53.62 46.95 -4.25
CA GLY A 2 52.93 45.98 -5.13
C GLY A 2 53.17 44.50 -4.81
N ILE A 3 54.13 44.17 -3.94
CA ILE A 3 54.43 42.79 -3.54
C ILE A 3 53.52 42.36 -2.37
N LEU A 4 53.17 43.29 -1.48
CA LEU A 4 52.31 43.02 -0.32
C LEU A 4 50.83 42.81 -0.70
N ASP A 5 50.37 43.45 -1.78
CA ASP A 5 48.97 43.33 -2.23
C ASP A 5 48.74 42.02 -2.99
N ASN A 6 49.70 41.59 -3.83
CA ASN A 6 49.64 40.28 -4.48
C ASN A 6 49.67 39.12 -3.45
N ALA A 7 50.47 39.23 -2.39
CA ALA A 7 50.52 38.21 -1.34
C ALA A 7 49.22 38.10 -0.55
N LYS A 8 48.51 39.22 -0.32
CA LYS A 8 47.19 39.21 0.32
C LYS A 8 46.12 38.60 -0.58
N GLU A 9 46.20 38.87 -1.87
CA GLU A 9 45.29 38.31 -2.87
C GLU A 9 45.47 36.79 -3.01
N GLU A 10 46.71 36.30 -3.05
CA GLU A 10 46.99 34.86 -3.06
C GLU A 10 46.50 34.14 -1.80
N ILE A 11 46.74 34.72 -0.60
CA ILE A 11 46.24 34.15 0.66
C ILE A 11 44.71 34.11 0.70
N PHE A 12 44.05 35.14 0.16
CA PHE A 12 42.59 35.21 0.08
C PHE A 12 42.02 34.11 -0.83
N TRP A 13 42.60 33.89 -2.00
CA TRP A 13 42.19 32.81 -2.90
C TRP A 13 42.44 31.41 -2.32
N ILE A 14 43.55 31.22 -1.61
CA ILE A 14 43.84 29.96 -0.89
C ILE A 14 42.79 29.71 0.19
N ALA A 15 42.44 30.72 0.98
CA ALA A 15 41.42 30.58 2.03
C ALA A 15 40.04 30.22 1.45
N ILE A 16 39.64 30.85 0.35
CA ILE A 16 38.39 30.52 -0.35
C ILE A 16 38.41 29.09 -0.89
N SER A 17 39.51 28.65 -1.49
CA SER A 17 39.66 27.29 -2.02
C SER A 17 39.50 26.23 -0.92
N VAL A 18 40.09 26.46 0.27
CA VAL A 18 39.96 25.57 1.42
C VAL A 18 38.50 25.48 1.90
N VAL A 19 37.80 26.62 1.99
CA VAL A 19 36.40 26.66 2.43
C VAL A 19 35.48 25.96 1.42
N ILE A 20 35.66 26.20 0.12
CA ILE A 20 34.88 25.53 -0.93
C ILE A 20 35.14 24.02 -0.89
N THR A 21 36.40 23.60 -0.77
CA THR A 21 36.75 22.18 -0.68
C THR A 21 36.11 21.54 0.55
N PHE A 22 36.11 22.20 1.71
CA PHE A 22 35.45 21.71 2.91
C PHE A 22 33.93 21.57 2.72
N ILE A 23 33.26 22.56 2.12
CA ILE A 23 31.82 22.54 1.86
C ILE A 23 31.46 21.42 0.88
N VAL A 24 32.19 21.29 -0.23
CA VAL A 24 31.96 20.23 -1.23
C VAL A 24 32.18 18.86 -0.62
N THR A 25 33.22 18.71 0.21
CA THR A 25 33.50 17.44 0.90
C THR A 25 32.44 17.12 1.94
N ALA A 26 31.99 18.10 2.74
CA ALA A 26 30.95 17.90 3.74
C ALA A 26 29.59 17.55 3.11
N ILE A 27 29.19 18.28 2.06
CA ILE A 27 27.94 18.01 1.31
C ILE A 27 28.04 16.65 0.60
N GLY A 28 29.17 16.37 -0.05
CA GLY A 28 29.43 15.09 -0.71
C GLY A 28 29.35 13.93 0.27
N THR A 29 29.97 14.05 1.44
CA THR A 29 29.96 13.01 2.48
C THR A 29 28.57 12.84 3.09
N TYR A 30 27.82 13.92 3.30
CA TYR A 30 26.44 13.87 3.82
C TYR A 30 25.47 13.19 2.84
N LEU A 31 25.54 13.57 1.55
CA LEU A 31 24.75 12.91 0.50
C LEU A 31 25.17 11.45 0.31
N TYR A 32 26.47 11.17 0.35
CA TYR A 32 27.01 9.82 0.22
C TYR A 32 26.61 8.94 1.40
N GLN A 33 26.63 9.45 2.63
CA GLN A 33 26.15 8.72 3.81
C GLN A 33 24.68 8.34 3.68
N LYS A 34 23.81 9.25 3.22
CA LYS A 34 22.39 8.93 3.00
C LYS A 34 22.23 7.81 1.97
N HIS A 35 22.91 7.90 0.83
CA HIS A 35 22.86 6.87 -0.22
C HIS A 35 23.51 5.55 0.21
N VAL A 36 24.62 5.57 0.94
CA VAL A 36 25.31 4.38 1.45
C VAL A 36 24.54 3.71 2.57
N ILE A 37 23.86 4.46 3.45
CA ILE A 37 22.99 3.88 4.48
C ILE A 37 21.80 3.18 3.81
N ILE A 38 21.20 3.78 2.79
CA ILE A 38 20.14 3.14 1.98
C ILE A 38 20.70 1.88 1.31
N PHE A 39 21.88 1.95 0.69
CA PHE A 39 22.52 0.81 0.03
C PHE A 39 22.89 -0.32 0.99
N LEU A 40 23.53 -0.03 2.13
CA LEU A 40 23.89 -1.01 3.15
C LEU A 40 22.65 -1.61 3.84
N ARG A 41 21.58 -0.83 4.00
CA ARG A 41 20.28 -1.36 4.48
C ARG A 41 19.64 -2.27 3.43
N SER A 42 19.67 -1.91 2.15
CA SER A 42 19.23 -2.79 1.05
C SER A 42 20.01 -4.10 1.00
N LEU A 43 21.32 -4.05 1.30
CA LEU A 43 22.20 -5.23 1.41
C LEU A 43 21.84 -6.10 2.63
N LYS A 44 21.56 -5.47 3.78
CA LYS A 44 21.04 -6.17 4.96
C LYS A 44 19.68 -6.80 4.70
N ILE A 45 18.79 -6.14 3.96
CA ILE A 45 17.48 -6.69 3.57
C ILE A 45 17.66 -7.87 2.60
N LYS A 46 18.60 -7.79 1.66
CA LYS A 46 19.00 -8.93 0.79
C LYS A 46 19.48 -10.15 1.57
N HIS A 47 20.03 -9.98 2.77
CA HIS A 47 20.49 -11.07 3.65
C HIS A 47 19.48 -11.46 4.74
N PHE A 48 18.50 -10.61 5.05
CA PHE A 48 17.47 -10.89 6.04
C PHE A 48 16.24 -11.53 5.37
N TYR A 49 16.20 -12.85 5.38
CA TYR A 49 15.02 -13.72 5.13
C TYR A 49 13.91 -13.56 6.19
N ARG A 50 13.60 -12.33 6.64
CA ARG A 50 12.49 -12.13 7.56
C ARG A 50 11.19 -12.07 6.75
N SER A 51 10.31 -13.04 6.98
CA SER A 51 8.91 -13.00 6.53
C SER A 51 8.20 -11.80 7.16
N PHE A 52 7.38 -11.10 6.39
CA PHE A 52 6.53 -10.02 6.88
C PHE A 52 5.08 -10.46 6.89
N ARG A 53 4.28 -9.87 7.77
CA ARG A 53 2.84 -10.08 7.79
C ARG A 53 2.18 -8.97 7.00
N TYR A 54 1.36 -9.36 6.05
CA TYR A 54 0.60 -8.47 5.18
C TYR A 54 -0.88 -8.71 5.40
N SER A 55 -1.63 -7.64 5.62
CA SER A 55 -3.08 -7.63 5.49
C SER A 55 -3.44 -6.76 4.28
N LEU A 56 -4.43 -7.20 3.50
CA LEU A 56 -4.97 -6.47 2.37
C LEU A 56 -6.48 -6.30 2.55
N LEU A 57 -6.93 -5.08 2.32
CA LEU A 57 -8.33 -4.69 2.43
C LEU A 57 -8.64 -3.70 1.31
N LEU A 58 -9.64 -4.01 0.50
CA LEU A 58 -10.22 -3.12 -0.49
C LEU A 58 -11.57 -2.63 0.03
N LYS A 59 -11.82 -1.33 -0.07
CA LYS A 59 -13.13 -0.73 0.18
C LYS A 59 -13.60 0.05 -1.04
N ALA A 60 -14.88 -0.06 -1.35
CA ALA A 60 -15.55 0.73 -2.38
C ALA A 60 -16.93 1.17 -1.88
N TYR A 61 -17.32 2.40 -2.21
CA TYR A 61 -18.51 3.05 -1.69
C TYR A 61 -19.50 3.34 -2.81
N TYR A 62 -20.75 2.92 -2.61
CA TYR A 62 -21.83 3.02 -3.59
C TYR A 62 -23.07 3.67 -2.97
N PRO A 63 -23.85 4.42 -3.76
CA PRO A 63 -25.01 5.15 -3.26
C PRO A 63 -26.25 4.28 -3.02
N GLN A 64 -26.33 3.08 -3.61
CA GLN A 64 -27.51 2.24 -3.50
C GLN A 64 -27.19 0.77 -3.79
N LYS A 65 -27.66 -0.13 -2.92
CA LYS A 65 -27.65 -1.58 -3.13
C LYS A 65 -28.91 -2.03 -3.89
N THR A 66 -28.74 -2.79 -4.96
CA THR A 66 -29.82 -3.35 -5.79
C THR A 66 -29.95 -4.87 -5.68
N GLY A 67 -28.94 -5.55 -5.12
CA GLY A 67 -28.92 -7.00 -4.99
C GLY A 67 -28.01 -7.50 -3.87
N ASP A 68 -28.12 -8.79 -3.58
CA ASP A 68 -27.40 -9.47 -2.51
C ASP A 68 -26.25 -10.33 -3.03
N LEU A 69 -25.28 -10.62 -2.16
CA LEU A 69 -24.27 -11.65 -2.38
C LEU A 69 -24.94 -13.04 -2.39
N ASP A 70 -25.05 -13.63 -3.57
CA ASP A 70 -25.71 -14.91 -3.78
C ASP A 70 -24.80 -15.96 -4.44
N SER A 71 -25.38 -17.14 -4.73
CA SER A 71 -24.61 -18.22 -5.37
C SER A 71 -24.29 -17.94 -6.84
N ASN A 72 -25.03 -17.05 -7.51
CA ASN A 72 -24.74 -16.65 -8.90
C ASN A 72 -23.48 -15.78 -8.92
N ILE A 73 -23.37 -14.83 -8.00
CA ILE A 73 -22.17 -13.99 -7.84
C ILE A 73 -20.95 -14.85 -7.54
N TYR A 74 -21.07 -15.84 -6.64
CA TYR A 74 -19.99 -16.79 -6.41
C TYR A 74 -19.58 -17.53 -7.71
N ASN A 75 -20.54 -18.01 -8.49
CA ASN A 75 -20.26 -18.72 -9.73
C ASN A 75 -19.58 -17.82 -10.76
N LEU A 76 -19.98 -16.54 -10.86
CA LEU A 76 -19.35 -15.56 -11.73
C LEU A 76 -17.90 -15.27 -11.30
N ILE A 77 -17.65 -15.07 -10.00
CA ILE A 77 -16.29 -14.91 -9.46
C ILE A 77 -15.45 -16.12 -9.82
N LYS A 78 -15.96 -17.33 -9.55
CA LYS A 78 -15.28 -18.58 -9.90
C LYS A 78 -14.98 -18.69 -11.39
N GLU A 79 -15.90 -18.23 -12.24
CA GLU A 79 -15.76 -18.31 -13.69
C GLU A 79 -14.74 -17.31 -14.25
N LYS A 80 -14.78 -16.07 -13.78
CA LYS A 80 -13.87 -15.00 -14.20
C LYS A 80 -12.46 -15.20 -13.65
N CYS A 81 -12.35 -15.76 -12.45
CA CYS A 81 -11.10 -16.00 -11.75
C CYS A 81 -10.70 -17.49 -11.74
N LYS A 82 -10.94 -18.21 -12.85
CA LYS A 82 -10.66 -19.65 -12.98
C LYS A 82 -9.22 -20.01 -12.61
N GLN A 83 -8.24 -19.15 -12.90
CA GLN A 83 -6.83 -19.42 -12.60
C GLN A 83 -6.52 -19.61 -11.10
N PHE A 84 -7.40 -19.15 -10.19
CA PHE A 84 -7.16 -19.22 -8.74
C PHE A 84 -7.83 -20.43 -8.07
N ASN A 85 -8.51 -21.31 -8.81
CA ASN A 85 -9.18 -22.51 -8.30
C ASN A 85 -10.04 -22.21 -7.05
N ILE A 86 -11.02 -21.32 -7.21
CA ILE A 86 -11.81 -20.79 -6.09
C ILE A 86 -12.83 -21.83 -5.60
N THR A 87 -12.77 -22.13 -4.30
CA THR A 87 -13.75 -22.95 -3.58
C THR A 87 -14.66 -22.09 -2.71
N LYS A 88 -15.94 -22.48 -2.61
CA LYS A 88 -16.95 -21.80 -1.78
C LYS A 88 -16.76 -22.21 -0.32
N VAL A 89 -16.69 -21.23 0.59
CA VAL A 89 -16.71 -21.48 2.04
C VAL A 89 -18.09 -21.13 2.60
N THR A 90 -18.53 -19.88 2.43
CA THR A 90 -19.86 -19.42 2.85
C THR A 90 -20.41 -18.38 1.86
N VAL A 91 -21.74 -18.35 1.71
CA VAL A 91 -22.46 -17.32 0.96
C VAL A 91 -23.71 -16.97 1.75
N ARG A 92 -23.87 -15.69 2.07
CA ARG A 92 -25.01 -15.07 2.74
C ARG A 92 -25.29 -13.73 2.05
N PRO A 93 -26.51 -13.17 2.16
CA PRO A 93 -26.90 -11.96 1.44
C PRO A 93 -25.93 -10.77 1.52
N GLU A 94 -25.27 -10.58 2.66
CA GLU A 94 -24.34 -9.46 2.91
C GLU A 94 -22.90 -9.91 3.11
N SER A 95 -22.64 -11.22 3.12
CA SER A 95 -21.29 -11.73 3.33
C SER A 95 -21.00 -12.99 2.54
N MET A 96 -19.83 -13.02 1.90
CA MET A 96 -19.33 -14.16 1.16
C MET A 96 -17.88 -14.45 1.56
N CYS A 97 -17.58 -15.72 1.83
CA CYS A 97 -16.21 -16.18 2.05
C CYS A 97 -15.83 -17.17 0.96
N ILE A 98 -14.73 -16.89 0.28
CA ILE A 98 -14.17 -17.73 -0.77
C ILE A 98 -12.74 -18.15 -0.40
N ASN A 99 -12.37 -19.35 -0.82
CA ASN A 99 -11.04 -19.89 -0.62
C ASN A 99 -10.36 -20.16 -1.98
N PRO A 100 -9.52 -19.23 -2.45
CA PRO A 100 -8.63 -19.49 -3.59
C PRO A 100 -7.57 -20.52 -3.19
N GLU A 101 -7.54 -21.69 -3.82
CA GLU A 101 -6.66 -22.81 -3.40
C GLU A 101 -5.16 -22.49 -3.55
N ASN A 102 -4.81 -21.67 -4.53
CA ASN A 102 -3.43 -21.29 -4.79
C ASN A 102 -2.91 -20.26 -3.76
N PHE A 103 -3.79 -19.78 -2.90
CA PHE A 103 -3.58 -18.65 -2.01
C PHE A 103 -3.59 -19.15 -0.56
N GLY A 104 -2.64 -18.70 0.26
CA GLY A 104 -2.46 -19.18 1.63
C GLY A 104 -3.51 -18.69 2.64
N THR A 105 -4.54 -17.96 2.20
CA THR A 105 -5.61 -17.42 3.05
C THR A 105 -6.91 -17.28 2.27
N LYS A 106 -8.02 -17.34 3.00
CA LYS A 106 -9.36 -17.05 2.48
C LYS A 106 -9.54 -15.55 2.23
N VAL A 107 -10.52 -15.22 1.39
CA VAL A 107 -10.97 -13.86 1.11
C VAL A 107 -12.41 -13.72 1.57
N ASN A 108 -12.65 -12.68 2.36
CA ASN A 108 -13.96 -12.31 2.85
C ASN A 108 -14.47 -11.08 2.11
N ILE A 109 -15.73 -11.11 1.71
CA ILE A 109 -16.43 -10.08 0.95
C ILE A 109 -17.66 -9.69 1.77
N PHE A 110 -17.86 -8.41 2.03
CA PHE A 110 -18.96 -7.87 2.82
C PHE A 110 -19.61 -6.68 2.11
N ILE A 111 -20.92 -6.55 2.25
CA ILE A 111 -21.67 -5.36 1.88
C ILE A 111 -22.38 -4.87 3.12
N ASP A 112 -21.93 -3.74 3.67
CA ASP A 112 -22.48 -3.15 4.89
C ASP A 112 -23.06 -1.76 4.58
N SER A 113 -24.13 -1.34 5.26
CA SER A 113 -24.57 0.05 5.22
C SER A 113 -23.62 0.93 6.03
N ILE A 114 -23.34 2.16 5.59
CA ILE A 114 -22.45 3.07 6.34
C ILE A 114 -23.04 3.43 7.71
N ASP A 115 -24.36 3.54 7.81
CA ASP A 115 -25.04 3.85 9.07
C ASP A 115 -24.78 2.77 10.13
N GLU A 116 -24.73 1.49 9.73
CA GLU A 116 -24.34 0.39 10.61
C GLU A 116 -22.86 0.42 11.02
N LEU A 117 -21.99 1.01 10.19
CA LEU A 117 -20.56 1.16 10.51
C LEU A 117 -20.26 2.33 11.46
N LEU A 118 -21.09 3.38 11.45
CA LEU A 118 -20.86 4.61 12.21
C LEU A 118 -21.54 4.62 13.59
N GLY A 119 -22.53 3.76 13.84
CA GLY A 119 -23.15 3.61 15.15
C GLY A 119 -23.96 4.85 15.58
N GLU A 120 -25.27 4.83 15.31
CA GLU A 120 -26.33 5.65 15.91
C GLU A 120 -26.06 7.14 16.26
N GLU A 121 -25.23 7.86 15.51
CA GLU A 121 -25.15 9.33 15.61
C GLU A 121 -25.45 10.02 14.27
N GLU A 122 -26.62 10.68 14.23
CA GLU A 122 -27.13 11.60 13.20
C GLU A 122 -27.29 11.05 11.77
N ILE A 123 -28.40 10.34 11.57
CA ILE A 123 -28.94 9.91 10.27
C ILE A 123 -29.20 11.13 9.39
N THR A 124 -28.29 11.40 8.46
CA THR A 124 -28.62 12.14 7.25
C THR A 124 -28.89 11.09 6.19
N GLU A 125 -30.12 11.01 5.68
CA GLU A 125 -30.62 10.00 4.73
C GLU A 125 -29.82 9.98 3.41
N SER A 126 -28.64 9.39 3.43
CA SER A 126 -28.06 8.76 2.25
C SER A 126 -27.64 7.36 2.66
N GLU A 127 -28.45 6.37 2.27
CA GLU A 127 -28.13 4.94 2.44
C GLU A 127 -26.91 4.61 1.56
N GLU A 128 -25.73 5.01 2.01
CA GLU A 128 -24.49 4.63 1.37
C GLU A 128 -24.11 3.23 1.83
N TYR A 129 -23.61 2.43 0.89
CA TYR A 129 -23.17 1.07 1.14
C TYR A 129 -21.67 0.95 0.87
N CYS A 130 -21.02 0.15 1.70
CA CYS A 130 -19.59 -0.13 1.65
C CYS A 130 -19.38 -1.60 1.26
N LEU A 131 -18.76 -1.81 0.11
CA LEU A 131 -18.20 -3.11 -0.26
C LEU A 131 -16.81 -3.24 0.36
N THR A 132 -16.61 -4.23 1.22
CA THR A 132 -15.31 -4.57 1.80
C THR A 132 -14.84 -5.93 1.30
N ILE A 133 -13.65 -6.00 0.69
CA ILE A 133 -12.99 -7.25 0.31
C ILE A 133 -11.67 -7.33 1.07
N GLN A 134 -11.51 -8.32 1.95
CA GLN A 134 -10.33 -8.43 2.80
C GLN A 134 -9.83 -9.87 2.93
N LEU A 135 -8.55 -10.01 3.26
CA LEU A 135 -7.99 -11.29 3.63
C LEU A 135 -8.49 -11.73 5.01
N ASP A 136 -8.78 -13.01 5.17
CA ASP A 136 -9.23 -13.60 6.45
C ASP A 136 -8.10 -13.63 7.50
N SER A 137 -6.86 -13.69 7.05
CA SER A 137 -5.69 -13.72 7.92
C SER A 137 -4.50 -13.01 7.29
N ASP A 138 -3.55 -12.60 8.13
CA ASP A 138 -2.29 -12.02 7.67
C ASP A 138 -1.50 -13.02 6.83
N LEU A 139 -1.15 -12.62 5.61
CA LEU A 139 -0.22 -13.36 4.77
C LEU A 139 1.20 -13.21 5.28
N ARG A 140 1.88 -14.33 5.47
CA ARG A 140 3.32 -14.35 5.77
C ARG A 140 4.10 -14.51 4.48
N LEU A 141 4.55 -13.40 3.91
CA LEU A 141 5.30 -13.41 2.66
C LEU A 141 6.74 -13.00 2.89
N THR A 142 7.64 -13.62 2.15
CA THR A 142 8.99 -13.11 1.97
C THR A 142 9.02 -12.10 0.82
N TYR A 143 10.06 -11.28 0.75
CA TYR A 143 10.20 -10.28 -0.32
C TYR A 143 10.25 -10.88 -1.74
N LYS A 144 10.65 -12.16 -1.86
CA LYS A 144 10.71 -12.87 -3.14
C LYS A 144 9.32 -13.31 -3.63
N GLU A 145 8.33 -13.33 -2.75
CA GLU A 145 6.97 -13.79 -3.03
C GLU A 145 5.99 -12.63 -3.21
N LEU A 146 6.48 -11.39 -3.36
CA LEU A 146 5.61 -10.22 -3.54
C LEU A 146 4.73 -10.30 -4.80
N GLU A 147 5.10 -11.10 -5.78
CA GLU A 147 4.32 -11.30 -7.01
C GLU A 147 2.93 -11.89 -6.71
N ILE A 148 2.78 -12.67 -5.63
CA ILE A 148 1.46 -13.19 -5.22
C ILE A 148 0.49 -12.05 -4.84
N ILE A 149 1.01 -10.89 -4.42
CA ILE A 149 0.17 -9.72 -4.11
C ILE A 149 -0.56 -9.28 -5.36
N ASP A 150 0.11 -9.25 -6.52
CA ASP A 150 -0.52 -8.84 -7.77
C ASP A 150 -1.69 -9.78 -8.13
N ASP A 151 -1.57 -11.09 -7.88
CA ASP A 151 -2.66 -12.05 -8.05
C ASP A 151 -3.84 -11.79 -7.10
N TYR A 152 -3.57 -11.43 -5.83
CA TYR A 152 -4.62 -11.01 -4.90
C TYR A 152 -5.30 -9.72 -5.37
N LEU A 153 -4.56 -8.77 -5.92
CA LEU A 153 -5.13 -7.52 -6.44
C LEU A 153 -6.06 -7.79 -7.61
N VAL A 154 -5.67 -8.68 -8.53
CA VAL A 154 -6.54 -9.12 -9.64
C VAL A 154 -7.81 -9.75 -9.10
N LEU A 155 -7.71 -10.68 -8.14
CA LEU A 155 -8.90 -11.30 -7.54
C LEU A 155 -9.82 -10.27 -6.86
N MET A 156 -9.26 -9.33 -6.10
CA MET A 156 -10.04 -8.30 -5.41
C MET A 156 -10.73 -7.35 -6.39
N GLU A 157 -10.03 -6.89 -7.43
CA GLU A 157 -10.61 -6.01 -8.46
C GLU A 157 -11.68 -6.70 -9.30
N GLU A 158 -11.45 -7.94 -9.76
CA GLU A 158 -12.46 -8.70 -10.49
C GLU A 158 -13.70 -8.98 -9.63
N THR A 159 -13.49 -9.32 -8.36
CA THR A 159 -14.59 -9.49 -7.40
C THR A 159 -15.37 -8.19 -7.21
N LYS A 160 -14.66 -7.06 -7.04
CA LYS A 160 -15.28 -5.73 -6.93
C LYS A 160 -16.14 -5.43 -8.14
N ASN A 161 -15.63 -5.65 -9.35
CA ASN A 161 -16.34 -5.36 -10.60
C ASN A 161 -17.62 -6.22 -10.74
N ILE A 162 -17.55 -7.51 -10.40
CA ILE A 162 -18.72 -8.40 -10.44
C ILE A 162 -19.78 -7.95 -9.43
N VAL A 163 -19.36 -7.64 -8.19
CA VAL A 163 -20.29 -7.17 -7.16
C VAL A 163 -20.87 -5.80 -7.52
N HIS A 164 -20.07 -4.91 -8.11
CA HIS A 164 -20.51 -3.60 -8.60
C HIS A 164 -21.59 -3.73 -9.68
N GLU A 165 -21.39 -4.62 -10.65
CA GLU A 165 -22.36 -4.88 -11.71
C GLU A 165 -23.66 -5.47 -11.16
N HIS A 166 -23.57 -6.48 -10.28
CA HIS A 166 -24.71 -7.30 -9.89
C HIS A 166 -25.42 -6.89 -8.59
N CYS A 167 -24.69 -6.34 -7.61
CA CYS A 167 -25.26 -5.87 -6.34
C CYS A 167 -25.51 -4.36 -6.30
N PHE A 168 -24.88 -3.59 -7.19
CA PHE A 168 -24.96 -2.13 -7.20
C PHE A 168 -25.38 -1.55 -8.56
N GLY A 169 -25.70 -2.41 -9.54
CA GLY A 169 -26.27 -2.02 -10.83
C GLY A 169 -25.40 -1.08 -11.66
N ASN A 170 -24.07 -1.16 -11.54
CA ASN A 170 -23.12 -0.22 -12.17
C ASN A 170 -23.37 1.26 -11.78
N SER A 171 -23.90 1.52 -10.58
CA SER A 171 -24.02 2.87 -10.03
C SER A 171 -22.65 3.58 -9.96
N GLU A 172 -22.61 4.90 -9.94
CA GLU A 172 -21.33 5.61 -9.88
C GLU A 172 -20.59 5.30 -8.56
N GLU A 173 -19.36 4.81 -8.65
CA GLU A 173 -18.48 4.57 -7.50
C GLU A 173 -18.06 5.92 -6.90
N LYS A 174 -18.47 6.21 -5.66
CA LYS A 174 -18.15 7.48 -4.98
C LYS A 174 -16.66 7.56 -4.62
N ASN A 175 -16.14 6.47 -4.09
CA ASN A 175 -14.75 6.36 -3.69
C ASN A 175 -14.34 4.89 -3.60
N SER A 176 -13.08 4.59 -3.87
CA SER A 176 -12.47 3.30 -3.59
C SER A 176 -11.03 3.48 -3.13
N PHE A 177 -10.62 2.62 -2.21
CA PHE A 177 -9.25 2.55 -1.77
C PHE A 177 -8.85 1.14 -1.37
N LEU A 178 -7.59 0.84 -1.61
CA LEU A 178 -6.90 -0.33 -1.11
C LEU A 178 -6.02 0.08 0.08
N VAL A 179 -6.13 -0.68 1.15
CA VAL A 179 -5.27 -0.60 2.32
C VAL A 179 -4.43 -1.86 2.39
N CYS A 180 -3.12 -1.68 2.48
CA CYS A 180 -2.17 -2.72 2.81
C CYS A 180 -1.50 -2.38 4.14
N GLU A 181 -1.66 -3.25 5.12
CA GLU A 181 -1.00 -3.11 6.42
C GLU A 181 0.10 -4.15 6.53
N ILE A 182 1.30 -3.68 6.91
CA ILE A 182 2.50 -4.50 6.91
C ILE A 182 3.13 -4.39 8.28
N ILE A 183 3.08 -5.49 9.01
CA ILE A 183 3.61 -5.61 10.37
C ILE A 183 5.04 -6.17 10.26
N ARG A 184 6.01 -5.35 10.66
CA ARG A 184 7.43 -5.70 10.65
C ARG A 184 8.20 -4.99 11.75
N ASP A 185 9.07 -5.75 12.40
CA ASP A 185 10.11 -5.24 13.28
C ASP A 185 11.19 -4.48 12.47
N ILE A 186 10.93 -3.23 12.05
CA ILE A 186 11.95 -2.29 11.56
C ILE A 186 11.91 -1.00 12.37
N LYS A 187 13.10 -0.43 12.60
CA LYS A 187 13.24 1.01 12.83
C LYS A 187 12.76 1.78 11.59
N LYS A 188 12.00 2.86 11.79
CA LYS A 188 11.47 3.71 10.71
C LYS A 188 12.53 3.99 9.63
N ILE A 189 12.12 3.89 8.37
CA ILE A 189 13.01 4.12 7.22
C ILE A 189 13.13 5.62 6.93
N THR A 190 12.15 6.40 7.39
CA THR A 190 12.10 7.86 7.34
C THR A 190 11.86 8.43 8.73
N ASP A 191 12.25 9.68 8.95
CA ASP A 191 11.90 10.43 10.16
C ASP A 191 10.45 10.94 10.13
N GLU A 192 9.81 10.88 8.96
CA GLU A 192 8.42 11.29 8.74
C GLU A 192 7.42 10.20 9.15
N ASP A 193 6.38 10.56 9.90
CA ASP A 193 5.31 9.63 10.29
C ASP A 193 4.33 9.32 9.15
N THR A 194 4.24 10.21 8.16
CA THR A 194 3.33 10.06 7.02
C THR A 194 3.92 10.70 5.77
N ILE A 195 3.83 9.98 4.65
CA ILE A 195 4.22 10.42 3.32
C ILE A 195 2.98 10.42 2.43
N ASN A 196 2.66 11.56 1.81
CA ASN A 196 1.62 11.65 0.79
C ASN A 196 2.27 11.77 -0.59
N ILE A 197 1.91 10.89 -1.51
CA ILE A 197 2.38 10.87 -2.90
C ILE A 197 1.20 11.25 -3.79
N GLU A 198 1.03 12.55 -4.02
CA GLU A 198 -0.14 13.10 -4.73
C GLU A 198 -0.32 12.49 -6.13
N LYS A 199 0.78 12.35 -6.89
CA LYS A 199 0.75 11.78 -8.25
C LYS A 199 0.21 10.35 -8.32
N GLU A 200 0.43 9.56 -7.27
CA GLU A 200 0.01 8.16 -7.17
C GLU A 200 -1.26 8.01 -6.32
N GLU A 201 -1.84 9.12 -5.81
CA GLU A 201 -2.95 9.13 -4.86
C GLU A 201 -2.75 8.13 -3.72
N THR A 202 -1.52 8.15 -3.19
CA THR A 202 -0.99 7.18 -2.23
C THR A 202 -0.63 7.86 -0.93
N LYS A 203 -1.04 7.28 0.19
CA LYS A 203 -0.64 7.68 1.53
C LYS A 203 0.09 6.52 2.20
N VAL A 204 1.27 6.79 2.73
CA VAL A 204 2.05 5.81 3.51
C VAL A 204 2.22 6.36 4.92
N SER A 205 1.76 5.63 5.92
CA SER A 205 1.90 6.00 7.33
C SER A 205 2.74 4.97 8.08
N PHE A 206 3.63 5.45 8.94
CA PHE A 206 4.54 4.66 9.75
C PHE A 206 4.16 4.80 11.22
N LYS A 207 3.72 3.71 11.86
CA LYS A 207 3.40 3.69 13.29
C LYS A 207 4.12 2.52 13.94
N GLU A 208 5.14 2.83 14.73
CA GLU A 208 6.00 1.82 15.39
C GLU A 208 6.53 0.79 14.38
N ASN A 209 6.07 -0.46 14.49
CA ASN A 209 6.43 -1.60 13.66
C ASN A 209 5.45 -1.85 12.51
N ASN A 210 4.53 -0.92 12.25
CA ASN A 210 3.48 -1.06 11.25
C ASN A 210 3.65 0.00 10.15
N VAL A 211 3.65 -0.46 8.91
CA VAL A 211 3.56 0.39 7.73
C VAL A 211 2.18 0.18 7.13
N LYS A 212 1.41 1.25 7.01
CA LYS A 212 0.10 1.24 6.36
C LYS A 212 0.19 2.03 5.07
N ILE A 213 -0.12 1.37 3.96
CA ILE A 213 -0.15 1.95 2.62
C ILE A 213 -1.61 2.02 2.19
N THR A 214 -2.11 3.21 1.92
CA THR A 214 -3.46 3.45 1.41
C THR A 214 -3.37 4.04 0.01
N LEU A 215 -4.08 3.43 -0.94
CA LEU A 215 -3.96 3.68 -2.37
C LEU A 215 -5.36 3.83 -2.96
N LYS A 216 -5.59 4.86 -3.79
CA LYS A 216 -6.77 4.84 -4.69
C LYS A 216 -6.57 3.95 -5.92
N LYS A 217 -5.30 3.73 -6.32
CA LYS A 217 -4.92 2.95 -7.50
C LYS A 217 -4.12 1.70 -7.08
N PRO A 218 -4.75 0.51 -7.01
CA PRO A 218 -4.12 -0.74 -6.54
C PRO A 218 -2.81 -1.11 -7.23
N GLN A 219 -2.67 -0.80 -8.53
CA GLN A 219 -1.49 -1.09 -9.35
C GLN A 219 -0.16 -0.53 -8.82
N TYR A 220 -0.20 0.47 -7.94
CA TYR A 220 1.00 1.03 -7.33
C TYR A 220 1.43 0.33 -6.03
N LEU A 221 0.68 -0.66 -5.55
CA LEU A 221 0.95 -1.30 -4.26
C LEU A 221 2.33 -1.97 -4.24
N THR A 222 2.59 -2.89 -5.14
CA THR A 222 3.84 -3.66 -5.17
C THR A 222 5.05 -2.73 -5.27
N ARG A 223 4.96 -1.67 -6.09
CA ARG A 223 5.99 -0.64 -6.18
C ARG A 223 6.20 0.10 -4.85
N ASN A 224 5.14 0.48 -4.15
CA ASN A 224 5.22 1.18 -2.87
C ASN A 224 5.75 0.28 -1.75
N ILE A 225 5.34 -0.99 -1.69
CA ILE A 225 5.92 -2.00 -0.80
C ILE A 225 7.42 -2.11 -1.06
N ARG A 226 7.83 -2.28 -2.32
CA ARG A 226 9.24 -2.38 -2.67
C ARG A 226 10.00 -1.13 -2.22
N LYS A 227 9.50 0.07 -2.49
CA LYS A 227 10.15 1.34 -2.15
C LYS A 227 10.31 1.56 -0.63
N TYR A 228 9.28 1.27 0.16
CA TYR A 228 9.26 1.63 1.58
C TYR A 228 9.52 0.47 2.53
N ILE A 229 9.63 -0.76 2.03
CA ILE A 229 9.84 -1.96 2.85
C ILE A 229 10.96 -2.82 2.29
N GLY A 230 11.17 -2.76 0.97
CA GLY A 230 12.07 -3.64 0.22
C GLY A 230 13.47 -3.14 -0.09
N TYR A 231 13.74 -1.84 0.05
CA TYR A 231 15.00 -1.22 -0.36
C TYR A 231 15.54 -0.28 0.70
#